data_AF-A0A0J6CZW7-F1
#
_entry.id   AF-A0A0J6CZW7-F1
#
_cell.length_a   1.000
_cell.length_b   1.000
_cell.length_c   1.000
_cell.angle_alpha   90.00
_cell.angle_beta   90.00
_cell.angle_gamma   90.00
#
_symmetry.space_group_name_H-M   'P 1'
#
loop_
_entity.id
_entity.type
_entity.pdbx_description
1 polymer ?
#
loop_
_entity_poly.entity_id
_entity_poly.type
_entity_poly.pdbx_seq_one_letter_code
_entity_poly.pdbx_strand_id
1 'polypeptide(L)'
;MELQRIIELIAQDKLVKFYQSLAWRKLRQRVLVRDNHECQTCKRSGRVGRAENVHHIKEVKQHPELALVYSNCECICIRCHNEEHGRLEKYIRKKKVFDDERW
;
A
#
# COMPACT_ATOMS: atom_id res chain seq x y z
N MET A 1 19.92 -6.64 0.04
CA MET A 1 19.16 -7.59 -0.80
C MET A 1 19.26 -7.02 -2.19
N GLU A 2 19.82 -7.80 -3.10
CA GLU A 2 20.13 -7.31 -4.44
C GLU A 2 18.89 -7.22 -5.32
N LEU A 3 18.90 -6.28 -6.26
CA LEU A 3 17.81 -6.08 -7.24
C LEU A 3 17.51 -7.37 -8.01
N GLN A 4 18.54 -8.07 -8.48
CA GLN A 4 18.39 -9.33 -9.22
C GLN A 4 17.59 -10.37 -8.44
N ARG A 5 17.77 -10.42 -7.11
CA ARG A 5 17.04 -11.34 -6.24
C ARG A 5 15.56 -10.97 -6.14
N ILE A 6 15.23 -9.68 -6.13
CA ILE A 6 13.84 -9.21 -6.09
C ILE A 6 13.14 -9.56 -7.40
N ILE A 7 13.79 -9.33 -8.54
CA ILE A 7 13.29 -9.70 -9.87
C ILE A 7 13.03 -11.21 -9.95
N GLU A 8 13.97 -12.03 -9.48
CA GLU A 8 13.80 -13.49 -9.44
C GLU A 8 12.60 -13.91 -8.56
N LEU A 9 12.43 -13.28 -7.39
CA LEU A 9 11.29 -13.55 -6.51
C LEU A 9 9.95 -13.14 -7.14
N ILE A 10 9.91 -12.06 -7.93
CA ILE A 10 8.72 -11.67 -8.69
C ILE A 10 8.42 -12.70 -9.76
N ALA A 11 9.43 -13.12 -10.54
CA ALA A 11 9.27 -14.11 -11.60
C ALA A 11 8.78 -15.48 -11.08
N GLN A 12 9.19 -15.88 -9.87
CA GLN A 12 8.76 -17.11 -9.21
C GLN A 12 7.46 -16.98 -8.40
N ASP A 13 6.80 -15.81 -8.42
CA ASP A 13 5.66 -15.46 -7.57
C ASP A 13 5.89 -15.71 -6.05
N LYS A 14 7.14 -15.53 -5.62
CA LYS A 14 7.60 -15.71 -4.22
C LYS A 14 7.86 -14.38 -3.53
N LEU A 15 7.11 -13.34 -3.89
CA LEU A 15 7.30 -11.98 -3.35
C LEU A 15 7.13 -11.91 -1.83
N VAL A 16 6.42 -12.87 -1.22
CA VAL A 16 6.36 -13.03 0.24
C VAL A 16 7.74 -13.06 0.91
N LYS A 17 8.76 -13.65 0.25
CA LYS A 17 10.13 -13.71 0.78
C LYS A 17 10.79 -12.33 0.85
N PHE A 18 10.45 -11.43 -0.07
CA PHE A 18 10.89 -10.04 -0.01
C PHE A 18 10.31 -9.33 1.22
N TYR A 19 9.00 -9.46 1.45
CA TYR A 19 8.33 -8.86 2.61
C TYR A 19 8.75 -9.48 3.96
N GLN A 20 9.22 -10.72 3.97
CA GLN A 20 9.80 -11.36 5.17
C GLN A 20 11.27 -10.97 5.41
N SER A 21 11.93 -10.35 4.42
CA SER A 21 13.36 -10.06 4.49
C SER A 21 13.72 -9.03 5.56
N LEU A 22 14.93 -9.16 6.11
CA LEU A 22 15.47 -8.18 7.05
C LEU A 22 15.62 -6.79 6.43
N ALA A 23 15.93 -6.71 5.14
CA ALA A 23 16.07 -5.45 4.41
C ALA A 23 14.74 -4.67 4.41
N TRP A 24 13.64 -5.34 4.04
CA TRP A 24 12.31 -4.74 4.07
C TRP A 24 11.89 -4.37 5.49
N ARG A 25 12.08 -5.26 6.48
CA ARG A 25 11.72 -4.98 7.88
C ARG A 25 12.45 -3.75 8.44
N LYS A 26 13.74 -3.60 8.14
CA LYS A 26 14.53 -2.41 8.54
C LYS A 26 14.01 -1.14 7.86
N LEU A 27 13.76 -1.19 6.55
CA LEU A 27 13.20 -0.06 5.82
C LEU A 27 11.84 0.36 6.36
N ARG A 28 10.94 -0.60 6.55
CA ARG A 28 9.59 -0.41 7.11
C ARG A 28 9.64 0.33 8.44
N GLN A 29 10.53 -0.07 9.35
CA GLN A 29 10.68 0.60 10.64
C GLN A 29 11.16 2.05 10.50
N ARG A 30 12.12 2.31 9.61
CA ARG A 30 12.60 3.67 9.34
C ARG A 30 11.48 4.57 8.79
N VAL A 31 10.67 4.04 7.88
CA VAL A 31 9.53 4.76 7.30
C VAL A 31 8.45 5.06 8.35
N LEU A 32 8.14 4.09 9.23
CA LEU A 32 7.20 4.30 10.35
C LEU A 32 7.65 5.41 11.30
N VAL A 33 8.93 5.43 11.67
CA VAL A 33 9.50 6.46 12.53
C VAL A 33 9.47 7.83 11.83
N ARG A 34 9.86 7.90 10.55
CA ARG A 34 9.80 9.14 9.74
C ARG A 34 8.41 9.75 9.74
N ASP A 35 7.42 8.90 9.50
CA ASP A 35 6.03 9.30 9.32
C ASP A 35 5.31 9.46 10.66
N ASN A 36 6.02 9.36 11.79
CA ASN A 36 5.50 9.44 13.15
C ASN A 36 4.33 8.46 13.42
N HIS A 37 4.33 7.32 12.73
CA HIS A 37 3.21 6.36 12.74
C HIS A 37 1.86 6.96 12.31
N GLU A 38 1.87 8.02 11.50
CA GLU A 38 0.69 8.69 10.95
C GLU A 38 0.48 8.34 9.48
N CYS A 39 -0.77 8.26 9.06
CA CYS A 39 -1.16 8.10 7.67
C CYS A 39 -0.85 9.38 6.89
N GLN A 40 0.10 9.31 5.95
CA GLN A 40 0.54 10.45 5.16
C GLN A 40 -0.56 10.94 4.20
N THR A 41 -1.38 10.04 3.66
CA THR A 41 -2.55 10.42 2.85
C THR A 41 -3.59 11.19 3.66
N CYS A 42 -3.93 10.74 4.87
CA CYS A 42 -4.84 11.48 5.75
C CYS A 42 -4.28 12.87 6.08
N LYS A 43 -2.99 12.95 6.43
CA LYS A 43 -2.30 14.19 6.76
C LYS A 43 -2.35 15.20 5.61
N ARG A 44 -2.10 14.77 4.38
CA ARG A 44 -2.25 15.61 3.16
C ARG A 44 -3.68 16.10 2.95
N SER A 45 -4.68 15.31 3.36
CA SER A 45 -6.10 15.72 3.33
C SER A 45 -6.56 16.53 4.55
N GLY A 46 -5.65 16.97 5.44
CA GLY A 46 -6.00 17.68 6.67
C GLY A 46 -6.72 16.82 7.73
N ARG A 47 -6.61 15.49 7.63
CA ARG A 47 -7.20 14.53 8.58
C ARG A 47 -6.12 13.86 9.42
N VAL A 48 -6.49 13.46 10.63
CA VAL A 48 -5.64 12.60 11.47
C VAL A 48 -5.99 11.14 11.19
N GLY A 49 -4.98 10.31 10.97
CA GLY A 49 -5.14 8.88 10.80
C GLY A 49 -3.90 8.15 11.26
N ARG A 50 -4.07 7.05 12.00
CA ARG A 50 -2.96 6.19 12.41
C ARG A 50 -2.51 5.34 11.22
N ALA A 51 -1.20 5.21 11.06
CA ALA A 51 -0.63 4.29 10.08
C ALA A 51 -0.76 2.84 10.56
N GLU A 52 -1.18 1.98 9.65
CA GLU A 52 -1.29 0.53 9.90
C GLU A 52 -0.31 -0.24 9.01
N ASN A 53 -0.06 0.30 7.81
CA ASN A 53 0.79 -0.33 6.80
C ASN A 53 1.77 0.68 6.19
N VAL A 54 2.84 0.15 5.60
CA VAL A 54 3.74 0.89 4.73
C VAL A 54 3.42 0.46 3.30
N HIS A 55 3.11 1.44 2.47
CA HIS A 55 2.72 1.28 1.08
C HIS A 55 3.85 1.73 0.16
N HIS A 56 4.00 1.05 -0.98
CA HIS A 56 4.91 1.42 -2.05
C HIS A 56 4.18 2.32 -3.05
N ILE A 57 4.62 3.58 -3.19
CA ILE A 57 4.04 4.55 -4.13
C ILE A 57 4.10 4.01 -5.56
N LYS A 58 5.24 3.43 -5.94
CA LYS A 58 5.39 2.63 -7.16
C LYS A 58 5.49 1.17 -6.79
N GLU A 59 4.56 0.36 -7.30
CA GLU A 59 4.44 -1.05 -6.94
C GLU A 59 5.70 -1.85 -7.24
N VAL A 60 6.10 -2.72 -6.30
CA VAL A 60 7.30 -3.57 -6.41
C VAL A 60 7.29 -4.46 -7.65
N LYS A 61 6.11 -4.93 -8.08
CA LYS A 61 5.98 -5.81 -9.26
C LYS A 61 6.36 -5.11 -10.56
N GLN A 62 6.10 -3.80 -10.65
CA GLN A 62 6.37 -2.99 -11.84
C GLN A 62 7.74 -2.30 -11.75
N HIS A 63 8.14 -1.93 -10.53
CA HIS A 63 9.36 -1.18 -10.23
C HIS A 63 10.20 -1.87 -9.14
N PRO A 64 10.77 -3.05 -9.42
CA PRO A 64 11.58 -3.80 -8.45
C PRO A 64 12.82 -3.01 -7.98
N GLU A 65 13.36 -2.13 -8.82
CA GLU A 65 14.48 -1.23 -8.51
C GLU A 65 14.14 -0.23 -7.39
N LEU A 66 12.85 0.04 -7.17
CA LEU A 66 12.37 0.95 -6.13
C LEU A 66 11.90 0.24 -4.87
N ALA A 67 12.01 -1.09 -4.80
CA ALA A 67 11.43 -1.89 -3.72
C ALA A 67 11.99 -1.54 -2.33
N LEU A 68 13.27 -1.14 -2.27
CA LEU A 68 13.96 -0.74 -1.04
C LEU A 68 14.30 0.75 -0.98
N VAL A 69 13.68 1.56 -1.85
CA VAL A 69 13.91 3.02 -1.89
C VAL A 69 13.03 3.70 -0.84
N TYR A 70 13.67 4.44 0.06
CA TYR A 70 13.02 5.09 1.20
C TYR A 70 11.95 6.12 0.82
N SER A 71 12.19 6.90 -0.24
CA SER A 71 11.22 7.87 -0.76
C SER A 71 10.06 7.22 -1.52
N ASN A 72 10.18 5.96 -1.93
CA ASN A 72 9.11 5.22 -2.60
C ASN A 72 8.14 4.56 -1.60
N CYS A 73 8.35 4.73 -0.29
CA CYS A 73 7.54 4.13 0.75
C CYS A 73 6.88 5.20 1.62
N GLU A 74 5.60 5.02 1.93
CA GLU A 74 4.86 5.88 2.86
C GLU A 74 3.94 5.09 3.79
N CYS A 75 3.73 5.63 4.99
CA CYS A 75 2.81 5.08 5.97
C CYS A 75 1.37 5.49 5.65
N ILE A 76 0.47 4.51 5.56
CA ILE A 76 -0.95 4.76 5.33
C ILE A 76 -1.85 3.88 6.20
N CYS A 77 -3.09 4.33 6.43
CA CYS A 77 -4.12 3.51 7.08
C CYS A 77 -4.72 2.51 6.10
N ILE A 78 -5.41 1.47 6.60
CA ILE A 78 -6.04 0.45 5.76
C ILE A 78 -7.05 1.06 4.78
N ARG A 79 -7.80 2.08 5.22
CA ARG A 79 -8.76 2.78 4.36
C ARG A 79 -8.08 3.41 3.14
N CYS A 80 -7.08 4.25 3.36
CA CYS A 80 -6.36 4.90 2.26
C CYS A 80 -5.62 3.88 1.36
N HIS A 81 -5.10 2.80 1.95
CA HIS A 81 -4.49 1.71 1.17
C HIS A 81 -5.50 1.03 0.24
N ASN A 82 -6.74 0.82 0.69
CA ASN A 82 -7.78 0.22 -0.14
C ASN A 82 -8.33 1.17 -1.20
N GLU A 83 -8.38 2.48 -0.90
CA GLU A 83 -8.70 3.54 -1.86
C GLU A 83 -7.67 3.56 -2.99
N GLU A 84 -6.36 3.53 -2.68
CA GLU A 84 -5.26 3.56 -3.66
C GLU A 84 -5.29 2.37 -4.63
N HIS A 85 -5.53 1.15 -4.12
CA HIS A 85 -5.60 -0.05 -4.96
C HIS A 85 -6.95 -0.22 -5.67
N GLY A 86 -7.87 0.75 -5.62
CA GLY A 86 -9.20 0.65 -6.22
C GLY A 86 -10.03 -0.53 -5.69
N ARG A 87 -9.68 -1.08 -4.51
CA ARG A 87 -10.31 -2.28 -3.96
C ARG A 87 -11.74 -2.01 -3.50
N LEU A 88 -12.06 -0.76 -3.18
CA LEU A 88 -13.38 -0.38 -2.71
C LEU A 88 -14.44 -0.45 -3.82
N GLU A 89 -14.11 -0.11 -5.07
CA GLU A 89 -15.10 -0.10 -6.17
C GLU A 89 -15.75 -1.46 -6.40
N LYS A 90 -15.00 -2.55 -6.22
CA LYS A 90 -15.53 -3.93 -6.39
C LYS A 90 -16.58 -4.32 -5.35
N TYR A 91 -16.64 -3.65 -4.21
CA TYR A 91 -17.55 -3.96 -3.09
C TYR A 91 -18.62 -2.89 -2.85
N ILE A 92 -18.61 -1.79 -3.58
CA ILE A 92 -19.75 -0.86 -3.62
C ILE A 92 -20.89 -1.60 -4.31
N ARG A 93 -21.76 -2.26 -3.52
CA ARG A 93 -23.08 -2.68 -4.00
C ARG A 93 -23.74 -1.44 -4.60
N LYS A 94 -23.95 -1.41 -5.92
CA LYS A 94 -24.84 -0.41 -6.55
C LYS A 94 -26.12 -0.42 -5.72
N LYS A 95 -26.45 0.69 -5.05
CA LYS A 95 -27.76 0.86 -4.41
C LYS A 95 -28.79 0.53 -5.49
N LYS A 96 -29.63 -0.49 -5.27
CA LYS A 96 -30.83 -0.64 -6.09
C LYS A 96 -31.63 0.65 -5.89
N VAL A 97 -31.77 1.43 -6.95
CA VAL A 97 -32.76 2.50 -7.00
C VAL A 97 -34.10 1.79 -6.85
N PHE A 98 -34.80 2.04 -5.76
CA PHE A 98 -36.16 1.53 -5.58
C PHE A 98 -37.05 2.47 -6.38
N ASP A 99 -37.52 1.97 -7.52
CA ASP A 99 -38.44 2.67 -8.40
C ASP A 99 -39.86 2.48 -7.83
N ASP A 100 -40.46 3.58 -7.36
CA ASP A 100 -41.76 3.59 -6.68
C ASP A 100 -42.94 3.67 -7.66
N GLU A 101 -42.69 3.97 -8.95
CA GLU A 101 -43.72 4.25 -9.95
C GLU A 101 -44.21 3.01 -10.73
N ARG A 102 -44.44 1.87 -10.06
CA ARG A 102 -45.17 0.73 -10.65
C ARG A 102 -46.57 0.63 -10.03
N TRP A 103 -47.52 1.35 -10.63
CA TRP A 103 -48.97 1.19 -10.44
C TRP A 103 -49.53 0.07 -11.32
#